data_AF-A0AA41U3H2-F1
#
_entry.id   AF-A0AA41U3H2-F1
#
_cell.length_a   1.000
_cell.length_b   1.000
_cell.length_c   1.000
_cell.angle_alpha   90.00
_cell.angle_beta   90.00
_cell.angle_gamma   90.00
#
_symmetry.space_group_name_H-M   'P 1'
#
loop_
_entity.id
_entity.type
_entity.pdbx_description
1 polymer ?
#
loop_
_entity_poly.entity_id
_entity_poly.type
_entity_poly.pdbx_seq_one_letter_code
_entity_poly.pdbx_strand_id
1 'polypeptide(L)'
;MIRASLAAARAHPDEFLTLSNSWTHIRRAPELAGIVVRRDAGRALWADALAAGVADGSLRAGLDPGEVLRIIFSALHGSLDHRFDVPEAAAAPAGSADTLVALLLDGLRPRPEPRTESAG
;
A
#
# COMPACT_ATOMS: atom_id res chain seq x y z
N MET A 1 7.66 -1.73 6.35
CA MET A 1 7.14 -2.45 5.16
C MET A 1 6.90 -1.54 3.95
N ILE A 2 6.13 -0.44 4.07
CA ILE A 2 5.83 0.47 2.92
C ILE A 2 7.11 0.91 2.18
N ARG A 3 8.10 1.44 2.91
CA ARG A 3 9.38 1.87 2.33
C ARG A 3 10.13 0.76 1.58
N ALA A 4 10.14 -0.46 2.12
CA ALA A 4 10.78 -1.60 1.48
C ALA A 4 10.05 -2.03 0.21
N SER A 5 8.72 -2.06 0.22
CA SER A 5 7.91 -2.33 -0.97
C SER A 5 8.10 -1.27 -2.05
N LEU A 6 8.17 0.01 -1.68
CA LEU A 6 8.45 1.10 -2.62
C LEU A 6 9.85 1.00 -3.22
N ALA A 7 10.87 0.69 -2.41
CA ALA A 7 12.24 0.49 -2.89
C ALA A 7 12.33 -0.68 -3.87
N ALA A 8 11.72 -1.83 -3.53
CA ALA A 8 11.67 -2.99 -4.41
C ALA A 8 10.93 -2.70 -5.72
N ALA A 9 9.79 -2.02 -5.65
CA ALA A 9 9.01 -1.67 -6.83
C ALA A 9 9.73 -0.65 -7.74
N ARG A 10 10.53 0.26 -7.17
CA ARG A 10 11.38 1.19 -7.94
C ARG A 10 12.61 0.52 -8.55
N ALA A 11 13.15 -0.50 -7.89
CA ALA A 11 14.27 -1.27 -8.43
C ALA A 11 13.84 -2.19 -9.58
N HIS A 12 12.58 -2.60 -9.60
CA HIS A 12 11.99 -3.53 -10.58
C HIS A 12 10.62 -3.03 -11.09
N PRO A 13 10.57 -1.85 -11.74
CA PRO A 13 9.31 -1.20 -12.09
C PRO A 13 8.51 -1.99 -13.13
N ASP A 14 9.18 -2.55 -14.14
CA ASP A 14 8.54 -3.31 -15.21
C ASP A 14 7.94 -4.62 -14.68
N GLU A 15 8.67 -5.32 -13.81
CA GLU A 15 8.18 -6.53 -13.17
C GLU A 15 6.99 -6.22 -12.24
N PHE A 16 7.08 -5.14 -11.45
CA PHE A 16 6.00 -4.71 -10.58
C PHE A 16 4.72 -4.36 -11.36
N LEU A 17 4.85 -3.57 -12.42
CA LEU A 17 3.73 -3.16 -13.26
C LEU A 17 3.16 -4.35 -14.03
N THR A 18 4.00 -5.25 -14.53
CA THR A 18 3.56 -6.49 -15.21
C THR A 18 2.78 -7.39 -14.25
N LEU A 19 3.29 -7.64 -13.04
CA LEU A 19 2.59 -8.41 -12.02
C LEU A 19 1.23 -7.80 -11.67
N SER A 20 1.18 -6.47 -11.55
CA SER A 20 -0.04 -5.74 -11.18
C SER A 20 -1.08 -5.76 -12.29
N ASN A 21 -0.68 -5.46 -13.52
CA ASN A 21 -1.57 -5.33 -14.68
C ASN A 21 -2.06 -6.69 -15.20
N SER A 22 -1.22 -7.74 -15.11
CA SER A 22 -1.52 -9.06 -15.67
C SER A 22 -1.96 -10.08 -14.62
N TRP A 23 -2.28 -9.65 -13.40
CA TRP A 23 -2.62 -10.55 -12.29
C TRP A 23 -3.72 -11.58 -12.61
N THR A 24 -4.74 -11.18 -13.39
CA THR A 24 -5.82 -12.09 -13.81
C THR A 24 -5.32 -13.22 -14.70
N HIS A 25 -4.33 -12.96 -15.54
CA HIS A 25 -3.70 -13.98 -16.36
C HIS A 25 -2.76 -14.85 -15.51
N ILE A 26 -1.91 -14.22 -14.69
CA ILE A 26 -0.94 -14.91 -13.83
C ILE A 26 -1.61 -15.95 -12.94
N ARG A 27 -2.73 -15.61 -12.28
CA ARG A 27 -3.42 -16.55 -11.37
C ARG A 27 -4.03 -17.77 -12.06
N ARG A 28 -4.18 -17.73 -13.39
CA ARG A 28 -4.79 -18.80 -14.19
C ARG A 28 -3.75 -19.70 -14.86
N ALA A 29 -2.47 -19.31 -14.86
CA ALA A 29 -1.38 -20.04 -15.48
C ALA A 29 -0.75 -21.02 -14.45
N PRO A 30 -0.92 -22.34 -14.57
CA PRO A 30 -0.39 -23.31 -13.61
C PRO A 30 1.12 -23.22 -13.42
N GLU A 31 1.87 -22.93 -14.49
CA GLU A 31 3.31 -22.73 -14.49
C GLU A 31 3.76 -21.52 -13.64
N LEU A 32 2.86 -20.59 -13.33
CA LEU A 32 3.13 -19.43 -12.48
C LEU A 32 2.58 -19.58 -11.05
N ALA A 33 2.11 -20.76 -10.65
CA ALA A 33 1.54 -20.99 -9.32
C ALA A 33 2.47 -20.55 -8.17
N GLY A 34 3.80 -20.70 -8.33
CA GLY A 34 4.77 -20.26 -7.35
C GLY A 34 4.83 -18.73 -7.14
N ILE A 35 4.42 -17.93 -8.13
CA ILE A 35 4.26 -16.47 -7.96
C ILE A 35 3.03 -16.18 -7.10
N VAL A 36 1.94 -16.92 -7.33
CA VAL A 36 0.69 -16.75 -6.59
C VAL A 36 0.89 -17.04 -5.11
N VAL A 37 1.49 -18.18 -4.78
CA VAL A 37 1.79 -18.57 -3.40
C VAL A 37 2.64 -17.50 -2.69
N ARG A 38 3.70 -17.00 -3.33
CA ARG A 38 4.58 -15.99 -2.74
C ARG A 38 3.88 -14.65 -2.53
N ARG A 39 3.06 -14.22 -3.48
CA ARG A 39 2.25 -13.00 -3.33
C ARG A 39 1.27 -13.13 -2.17
N ASP A 40 0.56 -14.24 -2.08
CA ASP A 40 -0.45 -14.44 -1.05
C ASP A 40 0.18 -14.55 0.35
N ALA A 41 1.36 -15.17 0.48
CA ALA A 41 2.15 -15.15 1.70
C ALA A 41 2.58 -13.71 2.09
N GLY A 42 3.05 -12.92 1.13
CA GLY A 42 3.36 -11.50 1.38
C GLY A 42 2.13 -10.69 1.80
N ARG A 43 0.97 -10.97 1.18
CA ARG A 43 -0.30 -10.32 1.52
C ARG A 43 -0.76 -10.69 2.94
N ALA A 44 -0.60 -11.94 3.35
CA ALA A 44 -0.90 -12.39 4.70
C ALA A 44 -0.03 -11.67 5.74
N LEU A 45 1.29 -11.58 5.49
CA LEU A 45 2.21 -10.85 6.37
C LEU A 45 1.80 -9.39 6.60
N TRP A 46 1.34 -8.71 5.54
CA TRP A 46 0.80 -7.36 5.66
C TRP A 46 -0.50 -7.29 6.47
N ALA A 47 -1.43 -8.21 6.20
CA ALA A 47 -2.70 -8.26 6.91
C ALA A 47 -2.49 -8.51 8.41
N ASP A 48 -1.60 -9.42 8.77
CA ASP A 48 -1.25 -9.74 10.16
C ASP A 48 -0.64 -8.53 10.87
N ALA A 49 0.30 -7.83 10.21
CA ALA A 49 0.92 -6.62 10.79
C ALA A 49 -0.10 -5.49 11.01
N LEU A 50 -1.03 -5.29 10.08
CA LEU A 50 -2.10 -4.30 10.21
C LEU A 50 -3.09 -4.69 11.31
N ALA A 51 -3.49 -5.95 11.38
CA ALA A 51 -4.38 -6.45 12.42
C ALA A 51 -3.77 -6.33 13.81
N ALA A 52 -2.49 -6.68 13.97
CA ALA A 52 -1.75 -6.50 15.21
C ALA A 52 -1.71 -5.03 15.64
N GLY A 53 -1.41 -4.12 14.70
CA GLY A 53 -1.36 -2.69 15.01
C GLY A 53 -2.72 -2.08 15.37
N VAL A 54 -3.82 -2.60 14.82
CA VAL A 54 -5.18 -2.20 15.27
C VAL A 54 -5.46 -2.75 16.67
N ALA A 55 -5.07 -3.99 16.94
CA ALA A 55 -5.32 -4.66 18.23
C ALA A 55 -4.53 -4.05 19.39
N ASP A 56 -3.28 -3.61 19.15
CA ASP A 56 -2.43 -2.98 20.17
C ASP A 56 -2.62 -1.44 20.28
N GLY A 57 -3.47 -0.86 19.43
CA GLY A 57 -3.77 0.57 19.41
C GLY A 57 -2.70 1.45 18.77
N SER A 58 -1.66 0.88 18.15
CA SER A 58 -0.65 1.63 17.39
C SER A 58 -1.17 2.13 16.04
N LEU A 59 -2.24 1.53 15.52
CA LEU A 59 -2.98 1.96 14.34
C LEU A 59 -4.43 2.35 14.68
N ARG A 60 -5.04 3.15 13.81
CA ARG A 60 -6.42 3.59 13.93
C ARG A 60 -7.38 2.40 14.05
N ALA A 61 -8.28 2.45 15.03
CA ALA A 61 -9.37 1.49 15.17
C ALA A 61 -10.32 1.51 13.96
N GLY A 62 -10.98 0.39 13.70
CA GLY A 62 -11.96 0.25 12.61
C GLY A 62 -11.37 0.22 11.19
N LEU A 63 -10.05 0.08 11.05
CA LEU A 63 -9.43 -0.17 9.77
C LEU A 63 -9.67 -1.62 9.34
N ASP A 64 -10.13 -1.82 8.10
CA ASP A 64 -10.07 -3.14 7.45
C ASP A 64 -8.66 -3.36 6.86
N PRO A 65 -7.92 -4.40 7.27
CA PRO A 65 -6.58 -4.67 6.76
C PRO A 65 -6.53 -4.87 5.24
N GLY A 66 -7.57 -5.47 4.66
CA GLY A 66 -7.64 -5.72 3.22
C GLY A 66 -7.79 -4.43 2.41
N GLU A 67 -8.64 -3.52 2.86
CA GLU A 67 -8.84 -2.21 2.24
C GLU A 67 -7.60 -1.32 2.39
N VAL A 68 -6.99 -1.28 3.57
CA VAL A 68 -5.72 -0.56 3.80
C VAL A 68 -4.64 -1.07 2.86
N LEU A 69 -4.50 -2.40 2.75
CA LEU A 69 -3.50 -3.00 1.89
C LEU A 69 -3.74 -2.67 0.41
N ARG A 70 -5.00 -2.68 -0.02
CA ARG A 70 -5.40 -2.24 -1.37
C ARG A 70 -4.98 -0.80 -1.62
N ILE A 71 -5.25 0.12 -0.69
CA ILE A 71 -4.87 1.53 -0.80
C ILE A 71 -3.36 1.70 -0.93
N ILE A 72 -2.59 1.03 -0.07
CA ILE A 72 -1.11 1.07 -0.11
C ILE A 72 -0.60 0.63 -1.48
N PHE A 73 -1.01 -0.55 -1.96
CA PHE A 73 -0.50 -1.07 -3.24
C PHE A 73 -1.01 -0.29 -4.45
N SER A 74 -2.23 0.27 -4.41
CA SER A 74 -2.71 1.18 -5.45
C SER A 74 -1.87 2.46 -5.52
N ALA A 75 -1.49 3.02 -4.37
CA ALA A 75 -0.64 4.21 -4.35
C ALA A 75 0.79 3.92 -4.84
N LEU A 76 1.34 2.75 -4.50
CA LEU A 76 2.63 2.29 -5.05
C LEU A 76 2.57 2.13 -6.57
N HIS A 77 1.52 1.47 -7.09
CA HIS A 77 1.29 1.31 -8.52
C HIS A 77 1.16 2.65 -9.24
N GLY A 78 0.32 3.56 -8.74
CA GLY A 78 0.17 4.90 -9.32
C GLY A 78 1.45 5.73 -9.25
N SER A 79 2.34 5.48 -8.29
CA SER A 79 3.64 6.17 -8.21
C SER A 79 4.68 5.73 -9.25
N LEU A 80 4.39 4.63 -9.96
CA LEU A 80 5.26 4.03 -10.98
C LEU A 80 4.62 4.04 -12.37
N ASP A 81 3.30 4.13 -12.44
CA ASP A 81 2.55 4.09 -13.70
C ASP A 81 2.43 5.47 -14.35
N HIS A 82 3.43 5.80 -15.17
CA HIS A 82 3.54 7.09 -15.86
C HIS A 82 2.52 7.32 -16.99
N ARG A 83 1.67 6.33 -17.31
CA ARG A 83 0.69 6.44 -18.40
C ARG A 83 -0.35 7.55 -18.20
N PHE A 84 -0.54 7.97 -16.95
CA PHE A 84 -1.50 9.00 -16.56
C PHE A 84 -0.82 10.28 -16.06
N ASP A 85 0.49 10.42 -16.26
CA ASP A 85 1.22 11.61 -15.85
C ASP A 85 0.69 12.83 -16.60
N VAL A 86 0.31 13.86 -15.83
CA VAL A 86 -0.07 15.16 -16.38
C VAL A 86 1.21 15.95 -16.62
N PRO A 87 1.42 16.58 -17.80
CA PRO A 87 2.68 17.26 -18.14
C PRO A 87 3.15 18.29 -17.10
N GLU A 88 2.22 18.97 -16.41
CA GLU A 88 2.53 19.93 -15.34
C GLU A 88 2.95 19.27 -14.01
N ALA A 89 2.59 18.00 -13.77
CA ALA A 89 2.97 17.23 -12.60
C ALA A 89 4.30 16.47 -12.78
N ALA A 90 4.74 16.25 -14.03
CA ALA A 90 5.99 15.57 -14.37
C ALA A 90 7.26 16.30 -13.89
N ALA A 91 7.12 17.56 -13.45
CA ALA A 91 8.19 18.35 -12.84
C ALA A 91 8.35 18.12 -11.32
N ALA A 92 7.54 17.26 -10.69
CA ALA A 92 7.63 17.00 -9.27
C ALA A 92 8.98 16.31 -8.93
N PRO A 93 9.87 16.98 -8.16
CA PRO A 93 11.23 16.49 -7.94
C PRO A 93 11.24 15.21 -7.09
N ALA A 94 12.38 14.52 -7.12
CA ALA A 94 12.72 13.43 -6.21
C ALA A 94 12.38 13.82 -4.76
N GLY A 95 11.23 13.33 -4.27
CA GLY A 95 10.59 13.76 -3.03
C GLY A 95 9.19 13.16 -2.84
N SER A 96 8.58 12.65 -3.92
CA SER A 96 7.27 11.99 -3.91
C SER A 96 7.17 10.74 -3.04
N ALA A 97 8.27 9.99 -2.85
CA ALA A 97 8.29 8.76 -2.04
C ALA A 97 8.05 9.05 -0.56
N ASP A 98 8.79 9.99 0.00
CA ASP A 98 8.68 10.32 1.42
C ASP A 98 7.34 10.97 1.72
N THR A 99 6.85 11.84 0.83
CA THR A 99 5.50 12.40 0.91
C THR A 99 4.44 11.30 0.87
N LEU A 100 4.52 10.36 -0.08
CA LEU A 100 3.57 9.24 -0.17
C LEU A 100 3.60 8.39 1.11
N VAL A 101 4.79 8.04 1.60
CA VAL A 101 4.95 7.26 2.83
C VAL A 101 4.37 8.03 4.02
N ALA A 102 4.64 9.33 4.14
CA ALA A 102 4.11 10.16 5.21
C ALA A 102 2.58 10.21 5.18
N LEU A 103 1.98 10.46 4.01
CA LEU A 103 0.52 10.48 3.85
C LEU A 103 -0.13 9.15 4.21
N LEU A 104 0.44 8.03 3.76
CA LEU A 104 -0.05 6.69 4.10
C LEU A 104 0.05 6.45 5.62
N LEU A 105 1.18 6.77 6.24
CA LEU A 105 1.36 6.57 7.68
C LEU A 105 0.48 7.48 8.53
N ASP A 106 0.34 8.75 8.14
CA ASP A 106 -0.53 9.72 8.82
C ASP A 106 -1.99 9.26 8.78
N GLY A 107 -2.44 8.70 7.65
CA GLY A 107 -3.78 8.12 7.51
C GLY A 107 -4.05 6.92 8.43
N LEU A 108 -3.00 6.21 8.84
CA LEU A 108 -3.07 5.03 9.72
C LEU A 108 -2.94 5.36 11.20
N ARG A 109 -2.50 6.57 11.57
CA ARG A 109 -2.31 6.94 12.97
C ARG A 109 -3.63 6.86 13.77
N PRO A 110 -3.56 6.46 15.05
CA PRO A 110 -4.69 6.55 15.96
C PRO A 110 -5.26 7.97 15.97
N ARG A 111 -6.59 8.08 15.97
CA ARG A 111 -7.26 9.37 16.13
C ARG A 111 -7.61 9.54 17.60
N PRO A 112 -7.44 10.76 18.16
CA PRO A 112 -8.03 11.07 19.46
C PRO A 112 -9.53 10.80 19.38
N GLU A 113 -10.11 10.13 20.36
CA GLU A 113 -11.56 10.11 20.47
C GLU A 113 -12.07 11.56 20.58
N PRO A 114 -13.17 11.90 19.89
CA PRO A 114 -13.79 13.21 20.07
C PRO A 114 -14.12 13.36 21.56
N ARG A 115 -13.52 14.36 22.21
CA ARG A 115 -13.90 14.71 23.59
C ARG A 115 -15.37 15.09 23.56
N THR A 116 -16.22 14.23 24.10
CA THR A 116 -17.58 14.61 24.47
C THR A 116 -17.45 15.65 25.57
N GLU A 117 -17.51 16.93 25.21
CA GLU A 117 -17.75 18.00 26.17
C GLU A 117 -19.08 17.68 26.85
N SER A 118 -19.01 17.23 28.10
CA SER A 118 -20.19 17.21 28.97
C SER A 118 -20.61 18.66 29.13
N ALA A 119 -21.74 19.02 28.52
CA ALA A 119 -22.47 20.21 28.85
C ALA A 119 -22.90 20.08 30.32
N GLY A 120 -22.14 20.72 31.21
CA GLY A 120 -22.47 20.95 32.61
C GLY A 120 -22.83 22.40 32.82
#